data_AF-A0A2S1KTY3-F1
#
_entry.id   AF-A0A2S1KTY3-F1
#
_cell.length_a   1.000
_cell.length_b   1.000
_cell.length_c   1.000
_cell.angle_alpha   90.00
_cell.angle_beta   90.00
_cell.angle_gamma   90.00
#
_symmetry.space_group_name_H-M   'P 1'
#
loop_
_entity.id
_entity.type
_entity.pdbx_description
1 polymer ?
#
loop_
_entity_poly.entity_id
_entity_poly.type
_entity_poly.pdbx_seq_one_letter_code
_entity_poly.pdbx_strand_id
1 'polypeptide(L)' 'MNGIYYQLQSDVPVSIGDVVYVADIVGNQLIVQKGDTGDDSI' A
#
# COMPACT_ATOMS: atom_id res chain seq x y z
N MET A 1 5.60 11.25 -17.26
CA MET A 1 5.81 10.75 -15.88
C MET A 1 6.00 9.24 -16.00
N ASN A 2 7.19 8.71 -15.75
CA ASN A 2 7.45 7.27 -15.86
C ASN A 2 7.27 6.64 -14.48
N GLY A 3 6.09 6.08 -14.22
CA GLY A 3 5.81 5.31 -13.02
C GLY A 3 6.26 3.85 -13.16
N ILE A 4 6.68 3.24 -12.05
CA ILE A 4 6.83 1.79 -11.94
C ILE A 4 5.53 1.25 -11.36
N TYR A 5 4.94 0.26 -12.01
CA TYR A 5 3.67 -0.33 -11.62
C TYR A 5 3.90 -1.73 -11.04
N TYR A 6 3.36 -1.99 -9.86
CA TYR A 6 3.42 -3.27 -9.18
C TYR A 6 2.01 -3.83 -8.97
N GLN A 7 1.89 -5.15 -8.86
CA GLN A 7 0.67 -5.79 -8.38
C GLN A 7 0.64 -5.73 -6.85
N LEU A 8 -0.49 -5.31 -6.29
CA LEU A 8 -0.66 -5.15 -4.85
C LEU A 8 -1.62 -6.21 -4.32
N GLN A 9 -1.29 -6.75 -3.14
CA GLN A 9 -2.19 -7.57 -2.33
C GLN A 9 -2.39 -6.90 -0.97
N SER A 10 -3.64 -6.79 -0.55
CA SER A 10 -4.06 -6.20 0.71
C SER A 10 -5.13 -7.09 1.34
N ASP A 11 -5.13 -7.19 2.66
CA ASP A 11 -6.15 -7.89 3.45
C ASP A 11 -7.43 -7.05 3.61
N VAL A 12 -7.32 -5.73 3.46
CA VAL A 12 -8.43 -4.78 3.46
C VAL A 12 -8.63 -4.12 2.08
N PRO A 13 -9.85 -3.69 1.73
CA PRO A 13 -10.09 -2.94 0.50
C PRO A 13 -9.29 -1.63 0.44
N VAL A 14 -8.62 -1.39 -0.69
CA VAL A 14 -7.88 -0.15 -0.97
C VAL A 14 -8.50 0.55 -2.18
N SER A 15 -8.53 1.88 -2.15
CA SER A 15 -9.03 2.73 -3.22
C SER A 15 -7.90 3.46 -3.93
N ILE A 16 -8.12 3.83 -5.19
CA ILE A 16 -7.18 4.71 -5.90
C ILE A 16 -7.07 6.03 -5.13
N GLY A 17 -5.83 6.42 -4.81
CA GLY A 17 -5.54 7.63 -4.03
C GLY A 17 -5.28 7.37 -2.54
N ASP A 18 -5.53 6.15 -2.04
CA ASP A 18 -5.11 5.77 -0.69
C ASP A 18 -3.58 5.79 -0.57
N VAL A 19 -3.09 6.27 0.58
CA VAL A 19 -1.70 6.07 0.98
C VAL A 19 -1.59 4.71 1.67
N VAL A 20 -0.65 3.90 1.22
CA VAL A 20 -0.38 2.56 1.75
C VAL A 20 1.08 2.39 2.09
N TYR A 21 1.38 1.51 3.03
CA TYR A 21 2.74 1.11 3.36
C TYR A 21 3.01 -0.30 2.84
N VAL A 22 4.21 -0.51 2.32
CA VAL A 22 4.66 -1.85 1.90
C VAL A 22 5.12 -2.60 3.14
N ALA A 23 4.42 -3.69 3.48
CA ALA A 23 4.74 -4.53 4.61
C ALA A 23 5.70 -5.67 4.23
N ASP A 24 5.57 -6.21 3.01
CA ASP A 24 6.41 -7.31 2.52
C ASP A 24 6.45 -7.35 0.97
N ILE A 25 7.39 -8.12 0.41
CA ILE A 25 7.54 -8.37 -1.02
C ILE A 25 7.59 -9.88 -1.27
N VAL A 26 6.60 -10.39 -2.02
CA VAL A 26 6.51 -11.80 -2.39
C VAL A 26 6.56 -11.95 -3.90
N GLY A 27 7.74 -12.30 -4.43
CA GLY A 27 7.97 -12.37 -5.87
C GLY A 27 7.82 -10.99 -6.53
N ASN A 28 6.84 -10.84 -7.42
CA ASN A 28 6.52 -9.56 -8.09
C ASN A 28 5.27 -8.87 -7.50
N GLN A 29 4.82 -9.29 -6.31
CA GLN A 29 3.68 -8.70 -5.61
C GLN A 29 4.15 -7.96 -4.36
N LEU A 30 3.61 -6.77 -4.13
CA LEU A 30 3.80 -6.02 -2.90
C LEU A 30 2.63 -6.31 -1.96
N ILE A 31 2.94 -6.76 -0.75
CA ILE A 31 1.95 -6.88 0.32
C ILE A 31 1.85 -5.51 0.98
N VAL A 32 0.68 -4.90 0.93
CA VAL A 32 0.45 -3.53 1.41
C VAL A 32 -0.57 -3.49 2.53
N GLN A 33 -0.39 -2.55 3.44
CA GLN A 33 -1.33 -2.24 4.52
C GLN A 33 -1.81 -0.80 4.35
N LYS A 34 -3.10 -0.56 4.59
CA LYS A 34 -3.64 0.80 4.55
C LYS A 34 -2.94 1.62 5.63
N GLY A 35 -2.36 2.75 5.23
CA GLY A 35 -1.86 3.70 6.21
C GLY A 35 -3.06 4.31 6.92
N ASP A 36 -3.19 4.09 8.22
CA ASP A 36 -4.11 4.87 9.02
C ASP A 36 -3.61 6.31 9.02
N THR A 37 -4.21 7.17 8.20
CA THR A 37 -4.02 8.62 8.28
C THR A 37 -4.66 9.22 9.54
N GLY A 38 -5.11 8.37 10.46
CA GLY A 38 -5.81 8.72 11.69
C GLY A 38 -4.97 8.61 12.96
N ASP A 39 -3.66 8.38 12.84
CA ASP A 39 -2.75 8.53 13.98
C ASP A 39 -1.96 9.84 13.85
N ASP A 40 -2.65 10.94 14.16
CA ASP A 40 -2.04 12.17 14.70
C ASP A 40 -1.41 11.84 16.07
N SER A 41 -0.34 11.04 16.10
CA SER A 41 0.42 10.76 17.32
C SER A 41 1.82 11.37 17.25
N ILE A 42 1.87 12.60 17.80
CA ILE A 42 2.93 13.36 18.50
C ILE A 42 4.26 13.70 17.82
#